data_AF-A0A1Z8WT54-F1
#
_entry.id   AF-A0A1Z8WT54-F1
#
_cell.length_a   1.000
_cell.length_b   1.000
_cell.length_c   1.000
_cell.angle_alpha   90.00
_cell.angle_beta   90.00
_cell.angle_gamma   90.00
#
_symmetry.space_group_name_H-M   'P 1'
#
loop_
_entity.id
_entity.type
_entity.pdbx_description
1 polymer ?
#
loop_
_entity_poly.entity_id
_entity_poly.type
_entity_poly.pdbx_seq_one_letter_code
_entity_poly.pdbx_strand_id
1 'polypeptide(L)' 'MKVGNLVKWTGFPGSKKNKPQTSEDAKFGIIVRIWKVPNLWSKKRVDVSWGDGTFGTRLWSKTLEVIDENRRINPSLS' A
#
# COMPACT_ATOMS: atom_id res chain seq x y z
N MET A 1 7.36 3.24 -5.13
CA MET A 1 7.04 2.04 -4.34
C MET A 1 8.20 1.07 -4.34
N LYS A 2 8.67 0.72 -3.15
CA LYS A 2 9.65 -0.31 -2.84
C LYS A 2 9.18 -1.13 -1.63
N VAL A 3 9.76 -2.31 -1.42
CA VAL A 3 9.60 -3.05 -0.16
C VAL A 3 10.03 -2.16 1.00
N GLY A 4 9.27 -2.19 2.10
CA GLY A 4 9.46 -1.35 3.28
C GLY A 4 8.78 0.02 3.22
N ASN A 5 8.18 0.43 2.09
CA ASN A 5 7.37 1.66 2.10
C ASN A 5 6.09 1.47 2.92
N LEU A 6 5.80 2.46 3.76
CA LEU A 6 4.48 2.66 4.36
C LEU A 6 3.50 3.11 3.27
N VAL A 7 2.32 2.49 3.24
CA VAL A 7 1.27 2.77 2.26
C VAL A 7 -0.08 2.90 2.94
N LYS A 8 -0.94 3.72 2.35
CA LYS A 8 -2.36 3.83 2.66
C LYS A 8 -3.18 3.14 1.58
N TRP A 9 -4.18 2.37 1.99
CA TRP A 9 -5.20 1.84 1.11
C TRP A 9 -6.14 2.95 0.64
N THR A 10 -6.19 3.20 -0.66
CA THR A 10 -7.04 4.24 -1.28
C THR A 10 -8.29 3.68 -1.96
N GLY A 11 -8.37 2.35 -2.12
CA GLY A 11 -9.54 1.67 -2.68
C GLY A 11 -9.58 1.61 -4.22
N PHE A 12 -10.41 0.69 -4.74
CA PHE A 12 -10.81 0.62 -6.16
C PHE A 12 -12.16 -0.11 -6.29
N PRO A 13 -13.09 0.32 -7.17
CA PRO A 13 -14.35 -0.38 -7.39
C PRO A 13 -14.07 -1.81 -7.92
N GLY A 14 -14.54 -2.82 -7.19
CA GLY A 14 -14.39 -4.24 -7.54
C GLY A 14 -13.43 -5.05 -6.65
N SER A 15 -12.65 -4.42 -5.77
CA SER A 15 -11.74 -5.12 -4.84
C SER A 15 -12.45 -5.57 -3.56
N LYS A 16 -13.36 -6.55 -3.67
CA LYS A 16 -14.02 -7.15 -2.49
C LYS A 16 -13.13 -8.18 -1.76
N LYS A 17 -12.07 -8.69 -2.41
CA LYS A 17 -11.10 -9.65 -1.86
C LYS A 17 -9.75 -8.97 -1.58
N ASN A 18 -9.08 -9.36 -0.50
CA ASN A 18 -7.72 -8.93 -0.12
C ASN A 18 -7.57 -7.44 0.26
N LYS A 19 -8.61 -6.82 0.83
CA LYS A 19 -8.54 -5.46 1.42
C LYS A 19 -8.35 -5.54 2.94
N PRO A 20 -7.76 -4.52 3.59
CA PRO A 20 -7.72 -4.43 5.04
C PRO A 20 -9.12 -4.32 5.64
N GLN A 21 -9.25 -4.56 6.95
CA GLN A 21 -10.49 -4.24 7.66
C GLN A 21 -10.79 -2.73 7.54
N THR A 22 -12.07 -2.35 7.63
CA THR A 22 -12.53 -0.97 7.34
C THR A 22 -12.24 0.04 8.43
N SER A 23 -11.61 -0.34 9.55
CA SER A 23 -11.14 0.62 10.55
C SER A 23 -10.09 1.56 9.94
N GLU A 24 -10.02 2.80 10.42
CA GLU A 24 -9.11 3.79 9.84
C GLU A 24 -7.63 3.41 9.95
N ASP A 25 -7.26 2.74 11.05
CA ASP A 25 -5.89 2.27 11.30
C ASP A 25 -5.51 1.07 10.42
N ALA A 26 -6.47 0.20 10.11
CA ALA A 26 -6.24 -0.95 9.24
C ALA A 26 -5.94 -0.54 7.79
N LYS A 27 -6.25 0.70 7.38
CA LYS A 27 -5.96 1.20 6.03
C LYS A 27 -4.47 1.41 5.79
N PHE A 28 -3.61 1.35 6.81
CA PHE A 28 -2.17 1.51 6.67
C PHE A 28 -1.45 0.17 6.71
N GLY A 29 -0.37 0.06 5.93
CA GLY A 29 0.43 -1.15 5.89
C GLY A 29 1.80 -0.95 5.25
N ILE A 30 2.63 -1.98 5.28
CA ILE A 30 3.99 -1.96 4.74
C ILE A 30 4.08 -2.91 3.55
N ILE A 31 4.70 -2.46 2.46
CA ILE A 31 4.97 -3.33 1.31
C ILE A 31 6.00 -4.38 1.71
N VAL A 32 5.62 -5.66 1.65
CA VAL A 32 6.50 -6.79 1.99
C VAL A 32 7.04 -7.51 0.75
N ARG A 33 6.38 -7.38 -0.40
CA ARG A 33 6.82 -8.02 -1.66
C ARG A 33 6.38 -7.24 -2.89
N ILE A 34 7.20 -7.28 -3.94
CA ILE A 34 6.88 -6.74 -5.27
C ILE A 34 6.98 -7.85 -6.31
N TRP A 35 5.90 -8.05 -7.04
CA TRP A 35 5.82 -9.00 -8.15
C TRP A 35 6.00 -8.27 -9.47
N LYS A 36 6.90 -8.79 -10.30
CA LYS A 36 6.97 -8.45 -11.73
C LYS A 36 6.05 -9.41 -12.46
N VAL A 37 5.06 -8.89 -13.18
CA VAL A 37 4.19 -9.72 -14.02
C VAL A 37 4.79 -9.74 -15.43
N PRO A 38 5.42 -10.83 -15.88
CA PRO A 38 5.88 -10.93 -17.26
C PRO A 38 4.67 -10.87 -18.21
N ASN A 39 4.83 -10.20 -19.35
CA ASN A 39 3.84 -10.04 -20.43
C ASN A 39 2.69 -9.03 -20.23
N LEU A 40 2.56 -8.38 -19.07
CA LEU A 40 1.77 -7.14 -18.96
C LEU A 40 2.72 -5.97 -18.73
N TRP A 41 3.04 -5.26 -19.82
CA TRP A 41 3.86 -4.05 -19.84
C TRP A 41 3.66 -3.23 -18.54
N SER A 42 4.70 -3.27 -17.70
CA SER A 42 4.88 -2.39 -16.54
C SER A 42 3.91 -2.55 -15.37
N LYS A 43 3.04 -3.58 -15.32
CA LYS A 43 2.14 -3.75 -14.18
C LYS A 43 2.80 -4.49 -13.02
N LYS A 44 3.28 -3.73 -12.04
CA LYS A 44 3.78 -4.26 -10.76
C LYS A 44 2.59 -4.56 -9.83
N ARG A 45 2.61 -5.73 -9.21
CA ARG A 45 1.72 -6.07 -8.09
C ARG A 45 2.51 -6.08 -6.79
N VAL A 46 1.85 -5.82 -5.68
CA VAL A 46 2.52 -5.79 -4.37
C VAL A 46 1.74 -6.59 -3.34
N ASP A 47 2.46 -7.16 -2.39
CA ASP A 47 1.89 -7.69 -1.16
C ASP A 47 2.14 -6.69 -0.03
N VAL A 48 1.12 -6.47 0.80
CA VAL A 48 1.14 -5.52 1.92
C VAL A 48 0.75 -6.24 3.20
N SER A 49 1.53 -6.04 4.25
CA SER A 49 1.14 -6.38 5.63
C SER A 49 0.43 -5.19 6.23
N TRP A 50 -0.84 -5.36 6.58
CA TRP A 50 -1.67 -4.30 7.15
C TRP A 50 -1.44 -4.17 8.65
N GLY A 51 -1.77 -3.01 9.22
CA GLY A 51 -1.66 -2.75 10.66
C GLY A 51 -2.56 -3.65 11.52
N ASP A 52 -3.61 -4.23 10.94
CA ASP A 52 -4.51 -5.19 11.59
C ASP A 52 -4.00 -6.65 11.58
N GLY A 53 -2.77 -6.88 11.08
CA GLY A 53 -2.15 -8.20 10.97
C GLY A 53 -2.62 -9.01 9.75
N THR A 54 -3.55 -8.49 8.94
CA THR A 54 -3.97 -9.15 7.70
C THR A 54 -3.02 -8.86 6.55
N PHE A 55 -3.10 -9.67 5.48
CA PHE A 55 -2.28 -9.51 4.28
C PHE A 55 -3.10 -9.18 3.05
N GLY A 56 -2.74 -8.09 2.38
CA GLY A 56 -3.22 -7.77 1.05
C GLY A 56 -2.29 -8.34 0.00
N THR A 57 -2.69 -9.41 -0.68
CA THR A 57 -1.85 -10.09 -1.68
C THR A 57 -2.16 -9.66 -3.11
N ARG A 58 -1.12 -9.50 -3.92
CA ARG A 58 -1.16 -9.16 -5.36
C ARG A 58 -1.98 -7.90 -5.68
N LEU A 59 -1.90 -6.90 -4.81
CA LEU A 59 -2.59 -5.62 -4.98
C LEU A 59 -2.03 -4.86 -6.18
N TRP A 60 -2.88 -4.08 -6.83
CA TRP A 60 -2.39 -3.15 -7.84
C TRP A 60 -1.73 -1.96 -7.14
N SER A 61 -0.60 -1.51 -7.67
CA SER A 61 0.04 -0.27 -7.21
C SER A 61 -0.95 0.91 -7.11
N LYS A 62 -1.88 1.04 -8.05
CA LYS A 62 -2.88 2.13 -8.09
C LYS A 62 -3.89 2.15 -6.93
N THR A 63 -4.03 1.07 -6.16
CA THR A 63 -4.94 1.02 -5.00
C THR A 63 -4.26 1.43 -3.71
N LEU A 64 -3.01 1.88 -3.82
CA LEU A 64 -2.14 2.24 -2.71
C LEU A 64 -1.55 3.60 -2.97
N GLU A 65 -1.50 4.40 -1.91
CA GLU A 65 -0.75 5.65 -1.87
C GLU A 65 0.46 5.44 -0.97
N VAL A 66 1.66 5.78 -1.45
CA VAL A 66 2.87 5.75 -0.61
C VAL A 66 2.83 6.96 0.32
N ILE A 67 2.94 6.70 1.61
CA ILE A 67 3.14 7.75 2.60
C ILE A 67 4.63 7.99 2.64
N ASP A 68 5.07 9.07 2.00
CA ASP A 68 6.46 9.48 2.05
C ASP A 68 6.74 10.15 3.40
N GLU A 69 7.59 9.53 4.22
CA GLU A 69 8.11 10.13 5.46
C GLU A 69 8.99 11.36 5.16
N ASN A 70 9.41 11.58 3.90
CA ASN A 70 10.08 12.81 3.48
C ASN A 70 9.14 13.97 3.16
N ARG A 71 7.84 13.87 3.48
CA ARG A 71 6.96 15.05 3.50
C ARG A 71 7.38 15.90 4.70
N ARG A 72 8.45 16.68 4.47
CA ARG A 72 9.12 17.62 5.36
C ARG A 72 8.21 18.00 6.53
N ILE A 73 8.56 17.53 7.73
CA ILE A 73 8.15 18.22 8.95
C ILE A 73 8.56 19.66 8.71
N ASN A 74 7.59 20.54 8.48
CA ASN A 74 7.85 21.95 8.28
C ASN A 74 8.38 22.44 9.64
N PRO A 75 9.66 22.82 9.77
CA PRO A 75 10.23 23.18 11.08
C PRO A 75 9.73 24.54 11.59
N SER A 76 8.68 25.11 10.98
CA SER A 76 8.12 26.42 11.34
C SER A 76 7.08 26.36 12.48
N LEU A 77 7.08 25.32 13.30
CA LEU A 77 6.20 25.18 14.47
C LEU A 77 6.98 24.77 15.74
N SER A 78 8.19 25.28 15.89
CA SER A 78 8.91 25.31 17.18
C SER A 78 9.12 26.75 17.62
#